data_AF-R7US53-F1
#
_entry.id   AF-R7US53-F1
#
_cell.length_a   1.000
_cell.length_b   1.000
_cell.length_c   1.000
_cell.angle_alpha   90.00
_cell.angle_beta   90.00
_cell.angle_gamma   90.00
#
_symmetry.space_group_name_H-M   'P 1'
#
loop_
_entity.id
_entity.type
_entity.pdbx_description
1 polymer ?
#
loop_
_entity_poly.entity_id
_entity_poly.type
_entity_poly.pdbx_seq_one_letter_code
_entity_poly.pdbx_strand_id
1 'polypeptide(L)'
;MLLLRAAVVIAFDVVFGELPFNVITKSTTEFELASHWPEPLEERLHLYQEDSSLATKKPNFTHFPPDFQPIACKPLFFDVALSLADYPSLEDKLDQKKQGGGISGFVKGWLWGGGKK
;
A
#
# COMPACT_ATOMS: atom_id res chain seq x y z
N MET A 1 10.28 -10.33 41.16
CA MET A 1 10.49 -11.26 40.02
C MET A 1 11.50 -12.38 40.28
N LEU A 2 12.53 -12.21 41.13
CA LEU A 2 13.44 -13.32 41.47
C LEU A 2 12.75 -14.49 42.23
N LEU A 3 11.81 -14.19 43.12
CA LEU A 3 11.11 -15.20 43.92
C LEU A 3 10.21 -16.12 43.08
N LEU A 4 9.61 -15.61 42.00
CA LEU A 4 8.78 -16.41 41.10
C LEU A 4 9.64 -17.37 40.27
N ARG A 5 10.85 -16.94 39.87
CA ARG A 5 11.84 -17.79 39.19
C ARG A 5 12.36 -18.90 40.10
N ALA A 6 12.63 -18.59 41.37
CA ALA A 6 13.04 -19.60 42.34
C ALA A 6 11.95 -20.64 42.61
N ALA A 7 10.67 -20.22 42.70
CA ALA A 7 9.56 -21.14 42.94
C ALA A 7 9.31 -22.13 41.79
N VAL A 8 9.48 -21.70 40.54
CA VAL A 8 9.37 -22.58 39.36
C VAL A 8 10.51 -23.60 39.33
N VAL A 9 11.74 -23.21 39.69
CA VAL A 9 12.89 -24.11 39.77
C VAL A 9 12.68 -25.17 40.86
N ILE A 10 12.25 -24.74 42.06
CA ILE A 10 12.00 -25.67 43.18
C ILE A 10 10.83 -26.62 42.88
N ALA A 11 9.77 -26.15 42.20
CA ALA A 11 8.63 -27.00 41.83
C ALA A 11 9.00 -28.06 40.77
N PHE A 12 9.96 -27.76 39.89
CA PHE A 12 10.48 -28.71 38.91
C PHE A 12 11.43 -29.75 39.54
N ASP A 13 12.30 -29.32 40.46
CA ASP A 13 13.25 -30.20 41.16
C ASP A 13 12.56 -31.24 42.07
N VAL A 14 11.37 -30.93 42.63
CA VAL A 14 10.60 -31.86 43.47
C VAL A 14 9.89 -32.95 42.65
N VAL A 15 9.56 -32.68 41.38
CA VAL A 15 8.81 -33.63 40.52
C VAL A 15 9.75 -34.56 39.76
N PHE A 16 10.96 -34.11 39.40
CA PHE A 16 11.96 -34.91 38.70
C PHE A 16 13.23 -35.07 39.56
N GLY A 17 13.13 -35.91 40.59
CA GLY A 17 14.30 -36.37 41.32
C GLY A 17 15.28 -37.09 40.38
N GLU A 18 16.53 -36.63 40.40
CA GLU A 18 17.71 -37.23 39.76
C GLU A 18 18.01 -36.89 38.28
N LEU A 19 17.90 -35.62 37.87
CA LEU A 19 18.64 -35.16 36.69
C LEU A 19 19.73 -34.16 37.08
N PRO A 20 20.99 -34.37 36.64
CA PRO A 20 22.09 -33.47 37.02
C PRO A 20 21.87 -32.07 36.43
N PHE A 21 22.22 -31.02 37.17
CA PHE A 21 22.05 -29.60 36.79
C PHE A 21 22.52 -29.24 35.36
N ASN A 22 23.57 -29.92 34.88
CA ASN A 22 24.09 -29.75 33.51
C ASN A 22 23.14 -30.27 32.42
N VAL A 23 22.21 -31.17 32.74
CA VAL A 23 21.16 -31.65 31.82
C VAL A 23 20.01 -30.65 31.75
N ILE A 24 19.64 -30.07 32.89
CA ILE A 24 18.59 -29.04 32.97
C ILE A 24 19.02 -27.79 32.17
N THR A 25 20.23 -27.29 32.41
CA THR A 25 20.76 -26.12 31.70
C THR A 25 20.93 -26.35 30.20
N LYS A 26 21.33 -27.56 29.77
CA LYS A 26 21.31 -27.95 28.35
C LYS A 26 19.90 -27.93 27.77
N SER A 27 18.90 -28.51 28.46
CA SER A 27 17.52 -28.49 27.98
C SER A 27 16.93 -27.08 27.88
N THR A 28 17.25 -26.18 28.82
CA THR A 28 16.78 -24.79 28.77
C THR A 28 17.47 -24.01 27.64
N THR A 29 18.76 -24.19 27.44
CA THR A 29 19.51 -23.51 26.37
C THR A 29 19.17 -24.05 24.99
N GLU A 30 18.99 -25.36 24.82
CA GLU A 30 18.50 -25.97 23.58
C GLU A 30 17.05 -25.56 23.28
N PHE A 31 16.20 -25.44 24.30
CA PHE A 31 14.84 -24.92 24.15
C PHE A 31 14.80 -23.43 23.77
N GLU A 32 15.70 -22.61 24.34
CA GLU A 32 15.82 -21.19 23.98
C GLU A 32 16.45 -21.01 22.59
N LEU A 33 17.39 -21.86 22.20
CA LEU A 33 17.92 -21.92 20.82
C LEU A 33 16.87 -22.43 19.81
N ALA A 34 16.01 -23.36 20.21
CA ALA A 34 14.89 -23.86 19.40
C ALA A 34 13.77 -22.83 19.21
N SER A 35 13.75 -21.76 20.00
CA SER A 35 12.82 -20.64 19.81
C SER A 35 13.21 -19.71 18.66
N HIS A 36 14.47 -19.78 18.21
CA HIS A 36 14.97 -18.92 17.14
C HIS A 36 14.93 -19.64 15.80
N TRP A 37 13.88 -19.39 15.03
CA TRP A 37 13.77 -19.95 13.69
C TRP A 37 14.77 -19.29 12.73
N PRO A 38 15.58 -20.06 11.99
CA PRO A 38 16.56 -19.49 11.07
C PRO A 38 15.91 -18.86 9.83
N GLU A 39 14.75 -19.35 9.40
CA GLU A 39 14.03 -18.82 8.23
C GLU A 39 13.18 -17.59 8.63
N PRO A 40 12.93 -16.64 7.71
CA PRO A 40 12.06 -15.51 7.99
C PRO A 40 10.60 -15.95 8.23
N LEU A 41 9.83 -15.11 8.93
CA LEU A 41 8.41 -15.38 9.21
C LEU A 41 7.61 -15.68 7.93
N GLU A 42 7.93 -15.03 6.81
CA GLU A 42 7.23 -15.21 5.53
C GLU A 42 7.23 -16.66 5.01
N GLU A 43 8.30 -17.43 5.27
CA GLU A 43 8.46 -18.81 4.80
C GLU A 43 7.64 -19.81 5.64
N ARG A 44 7.21 -19.40 6.84
CA ARG A 44 6.51 -20.27 7.82
C ARG A 44 5.14 -19.75 8.26
N LEU A 45 4.49 -18.89 7.47
CA LEU A 45 3.15 -18.36 7.76
C LEU A 45 2.06 -19.46 7.91
N HIS A 46 2.33 -20.67 7.42
CA HIS A 46 1.45 -21.83 7.52
C HIS A 46 1.50 -22.52 8.90
N LEU A 47 2.46 -22.16 9.75
CA LEU A 47 2.62 -22.70 11.10
C LEU A 47 2.30 -21.60 12.12
N TYR A 48 1.36 -21.87 13.02
CA TYR A 48 1.12 -21.00 14.17
C TYR A 48 2.08 -21.37 15.29
N GLN A 49 2.95 -20.42 15.67
CA GLN A 49 3.87 -20.56 16.80
C GLN A 49 4.08 -19.21 17.48
N GLU A 50 4.10 -19.20 18.80
CA GLU A 50 4.51 -18.03 19.57
C GLU A 50 6.04 -17.88 19.50
N ASP A 51 6.49 -16.84 18.82
CA ASP A 51 7.91 -16.55 18.59
C ASP A 51 8.30 -15.22 19.23
N SER A 52 9.06 -15.29 20.32
CA SER A 52 9.52 -14.14 21.09
C SER A 52 10.56 -13.30 20.33
N SER A 53 11.24 -13.86 19.32
CA SER A 53 12.22 -13.14 18.50
C SER A 53 11.58 -12.06 17.62
N LEU A 54 10.29 -12.21 17.29
CA LEU A 54 9.51 -11.24 16.53
C LEU A 54 9.21 -9.94 17.31
N ALA A 55 9.25 -9.99 18.65
CA ALA A 55 9.02 -8.83 19.51
C ALA A 55 10.29 -8.00 19.76
N THR A 56 11.42 -8.35 19.11
CA THR A 56 12.69 -7.64 19.25
C THR A 56 12.78 -6.41 18.35
N LYS A 57 13.84 -5.60 18.49
CA LYS A 57 14.06 -4.41 17.65
C LYS A 57 14.44 -4.74 16.20
N LYS A 58 14.92 -5.96 15.93
CA LYS A 58 15.37 -6.41 14.60
C LYS A 58 14.82 -7.82 14.31
N PRO A 59 13.51 -7.95 14.13
CA PRO A 59 12.87 -9.22 13.83
C PRO A 59 13.14 -9.66 12.38
N ASN A 60 13.22 -10.98 12.16
CA ASN A 60 13.40 -11.58 10.84
C ASN A 60 12.03 -11.87 10.19
N PHE A 61 11.37 -10.84 9.64
CA PHE A 61 10.04 -11.00 9.05
C PHE A 61 10.06 -11.51 7.61
N THR A 62 10.91 -10.91 6.78
CA THR A 62 10.95 -11.08 5.34
C THR A 62 12.32 -10.67 4.83
N HIS A 63 12.72 -11.20 3.68
CA HIS A 63 13.90 -10.73 2.96
C HIS A 63 13.66 -9.31 2.42
N PHE A 64 14.58 -8.39 2.71
CA PHE A 64 14.53 -7.02 2.18
C PHE A 64 15.85 -6.63 1.52
N PRO A 65 15.85 -6.13 0.27
CA PRO A 65 14.68 -5.94 -0.60
C PRO A 65 14.09 -7.29 -1.07
N PRO A 66 12.79 -7.33 -1.44
CA PRO A 66 12.20 -8.54 -2.02
C PRO A 66 12.95 -8.97 -3.29
N ASP A 67 12.96 -10.27 -3.57
CA ASP A 67 13.52 -10.78 -4.82
C ASP A 67 12.77 -10.22 -6.03
N PHE A 68 13.49 -9.53 -6.91
CA PHE A 68 12.92 -8.97 -8.12
C PHE A 68 12.67 -10.09 -9.13
N GLN A 69 11.40 -10.36 -9.43
CA GLN A 69 11.03 -11.18 -10.57
C GLN A 69 10.62 -10.29 -11.75
N PRO A 70 11.15 -10.50 -12.96
CA PRO A 70 10.70 -9.78 -14.14
C PRO A 70 9.25 -10.17 -14.44
N ILE A 71 8.33 -9.25 -14.17
CA ILE A 71 6.92 -9.44 -14.55
C ILE A 71 6.76 -8.97 -15.99
N ALA A 72 6.18 -9.82 -16.83
CA ALA A 72 5.76 -9.39 -18.16
C ALA A 72 4.74 -8.26 -18.01
N CYS A 73 5.16 -7.02 -18.29
CA CYS A 73 4.25 -5.90 -18.31
C CYS A 73 3.18 -6.18 -19.37
N LYS A 74 1.91 -5.88 -19.06
CA LYS A 74 0.86 -5.88 -20.08
C LYS A 74 1.37 -5.09 -21.29
N PRO A 75 1.23 -5.61 -22.52
CA PRO A 75 1.73 -4.91 -23.70
C PRO A 75 1.14 -3.50 -23.73
N LEU A 76 1.99 -2.54 -24.09
CA LEU A 76 1.64 -1.14 -24.18
C LEU A 76 0.55 -0.99 -25.25
N PHE A 77 -0.62 -0.50 -24.84
CA PHE A 77 -1.75 -0.25 -25.73
C PHE A 77 -2.04 1.25 -25.69
N PHE A 78 -1.91 1.91 -26.84
CA PHE A 78 -2.22 3.33 -26.99
C PHE A 78 -3.64 3.49 -27.54
N ASP A 79 -4.43 4.34 -26.89
CA ASP A 79 -5.73 4.76 -27.43
C ASP A 79 -5.52 5.82 -28.51
N VAL A 80 -5.38 5.36 -29.76
CA VAL A 80 -5.22 6.23 -30.94
C VAL A 80 -6.51 6.94 -31.35
N ALA A 81 -7.68 6.48 -30.90
CA ALA A 81 -8.95 7.11 -31.25
C ALA A 81 -9.07 8.50 -30.61
N LEU A 82 -8.50 8.67 -29.41
CA LEU A 82 -8.48 9.95 -28.71
C LEU A 82 -7.71 11.04 -29.48
N SER A 83 -6.63 10.67 -30.18
CA SER A 83 -5.83 11.62 -30.98
C SER A 83 -6.52 12.06 -32.28
N LEU A 84 -7.56 11.34 -32.72
CA LEU A 84 -8.33 11.64 -33.92
C LEU A 84 -9.61 12.43 -33.63
N ALA A 85 -9.86 12.75 -32.36
CA ALA A 85 -11.01 13.55 -31.96
C ALA A 85 -10.78 15.02 -32.31
N ASP A 86 -11.11 15.39 -33.55
CA ASP A 86 -11.07 16.77 -34.04
C ASP A 86 -12.47 17.39 -34.16
N TYR A 87 -12.53 18.71 -34.10
CA TYR A 87 -13.77 19.44 -34.38
C TYR A 87 -14.16 19.29 -35.86
N PRO A 88 -15.47 19.20 -36.17
CA PRO A 88 -15.94 19.27 -37.55
C PRO A 88 -15.65 20.66 -38.14
N SER A 89 -15.58 20.75 -39.47
CA SER A 89 -15.46 22.05 -40.16
C SER A 89 -16.59 23.00 -39.76
N LEU A 90 -16.24 24.26 -39.51
CA LEU A 90 -17.17 25.32 -39.11
C LEU A 90 -17.47 26.31 -40.26
N GLU A 91 -16.98 26.04 -41.47
CA GLU A 91 -17.11 26.94 -42.63
C GLU A 91 -18.58 27.29 -42.93
N ASP A 92 -19.47 26.30 -42.90
CA ASP A 92 -20.91 26.49 -43.12
C ASP A 92 -21.58 27.41 -42.08
N LYS A 93 -20.99 27.51 -40.87
CA LYS A 93 -21.49 28.39 -39.81
C LYS A 93 -20.96 29.82 -39.92
N LEU A 94 -19.89 30.03 -40.69
CA LEU A 94 -19.30 31.36 -40.90
C LEU A 94 -20.08 32.16 -41.96
N ASP A 95 -20.60 31.50 -43.00
CA ASP A 95 -21.33 32.20 -44.07
C ASP A 95 -22.73 32.70 -43.65
N GLN A 96 -23.32 32.16 -42.58
CA GLN A 96 -24.55 32.71 -41.99
C GLN A 96 -24.36 34.10 -41.36
N LYS A 97 -23.12 34.54 -41.14
CA LYS A 97 -22.82 35.84 -40.50
C LYS A 97 -22.92 37.05 -41.45
N LYS A 98 -23.09 36.83 -42.76
CA LYS A 98 -23.21 37.91 -43.77
C LYS A 98 -24.64 38.43 -43.95
N GLN A 99 -25.65 37.78 -43.37
CA GLN A 99 -27.08 38.15 -43.53
C GLN A 99 -27.80 38.55 -42.23
N GLY A 100 -27.08 38.70 -41.11
CA GLY A 100 -27.68 39.08 -39.83
C GLY A 100 -27.09 40.38 -39.29
N GLY A 101 -27.69 41.51 -39.65
CA GLY A 101 -27.47 42.77 -38.95
C GLY A 101 -27.78 42.58 -37.47
N GLY A 102 -26.74 42.56 -36.64
CA GLY A 102 -26.87 42.36 -35.20
C GLY A 102 -27.70 43.43 -34.52
N ILE A 103 -27.98 43.20 -33.24
CA ILE A 103 -28.76 44.04 -32.30
C ILE A 103 -28.34 45.53 -32.31
N SER A 104 -27.17 45.87 -32.87
CA SER A 104 -26.72 47.23 -33.18
C SER A 104 -27.73 48.10 -33.95
N GLY A 105 -28.61 47.52 -34.78
CA GLY A 105 -29.64 48.29 -35.51
C GLY A 105 -30.77 48.80 -34.60
N PHE A 106 -31.14 48.02 -33.58
CA PHE A 106 -32.29 48.30 -32.73
C PHE A 106 -32.01 49.37 -31.67
N VAL A 107 -30.77 49.48 -31.19
CA VAL A 107 -30.38 50.50 -30.20
C VAL A 107 -30.10 51.88 -30.82
N LYS A 108 -29.81 51.96 -32.13
CA LYS A 108 -29.52 53.24 -32.80
C LYS A 108 -30.77 54.13 -32.98
N GLY A 109 -31.95 53.52 -33.13
CA GLY A 109 -33.21 54.25 -33.30
C GLY A 109 -33.75 54.85 -31.99
N TRP A 110 -33.56 54.16 -30.87
CA TRP A 110 -34.06 54.62 -29.55
C TRP A 110 -33.20 55.75 -28.98
N LEU A 111 -31.86 55.65 -29.08
CA LEU A 111 -30.96 56.61 -28.45
C LEU A 111 -30.82 57.98 -29.15
N TRP A 112 -31.35 58.16 -30.37
CA TRP A 112 -31.11 59.37 -31.17
C TRP A 112 -32.37 60.14 -31.60
N GLY A 113 -33.56 59.75 -31.14
CA GLY A 113 -34.83 60.29 -31.64
C GLY A 113 -35.78 60.90 -30.60
N GLY A 114 -35.37 61.06 -29.35
CA GLY A 114 -36.18 61.65 -28.29
C GLY A 114 -35.99 63.17 -28.19
N GLY A 115 -36.51 63.94 -29.15
CA GLY A 115 -36.40 65.39 -29.07
C GLY A 115 -37.04 66.17 -30.22
N LYS A 116 -38.38 66.30 -30.19
CA LYS A 116 -39.14 67.54 -30.45
C LYS A 116 -40.62 67.22 -30.68
N LYS A 117 -41.43 67.47 -29.66
CA LYS A 117 -42.54 68.44 -29.65
C LYS A 117 -43.21 68.43 -28.29
#